data_AF-A0A9D2I1K8-F1
#
_entry.id   AF-A0A9D2I1K8-F1
#
_cell.length_a   1.000
_cell.length_b   1.000
_cell.length_c   1.000
_cell.angle_alpha   90.00
_cell.angle_beta   90.00
_cell.angle_gamma   90.00
#
_symmetry.space_group_name_H-M   'P 1'
#
loop_
_entity.id
_entity.type
_entity.pdbx_description
1 polymer ?
#
loop_
_entity_poly.entity_id
_entity_poly.type
_entity_poly.pdbx_seq_one_letter_code
_entity_poly.pdbx_strand_id
1 'polypeptide(L)'
;MELWNRLKKSFSGIGQAFVRYPVTILWLIGIATLTAMEIGSYDLQYGKLIFTFVSGAVLSIVAQQLHERFYRKTTQRWVLLAGSVLLTALYYFTLVRWDSYDYIYFIRSGVFSFALFIAFIWIPTAKNEKLFFHQHFLAIFKSILTILLFSLVLTIGTAAIILTVDNLLFSVPTNAVSYAMNIIWSLFAPIYFLGMIPYYDERDSEETYHVPRFLEILLVYIVIPLTAIYTVILLLYVILNISGEFWTDNLLEPMLVSYAIVVIVVYLLTCNLDHRFASWFRKIFPKIMLPIVAFQTLSSILKIQEMGITYGRYYVILFGLFAVFSSIVFSFFKPHQNGWIAIVLLVLGLISITPPIDAFTVARNSQLNRLETALIEN
;
A
#
# COMPACT_ATOMS: atom_id res chain seq x y z
N MET A 1 -14.26 29.74 -19.35
CA MET A 1 -13.19 30.33 -18.51
C MET A 1 -12.86 29.44 -17.30
N GLU A 2 -13.86 28.89 -16.60
CA GLU A 2 -13.67 28.02 -15.42
C GLU A 2 -12.96 26.68 -15.72
N LEU A 3 -13.31 26.03 -16.84
CA LEU A 3 -12.70 24.77 -17.29
C LEU A 3 -11.20 24.93 -17.61
N TRP A 4 -10.84 26.04 -18.27
CA TRP A 4 -9.45 26.39 -18.56
C TRP A 4 -8.65 26.67 -17.28
N ASN A 5 -9.24 27.35 -16.30
CA ASN A 5 -8.60 27.60 -15.01
C ASN A 5 -8.41 26.30 -14.21
N ARG A 6 -9.37 25.37 -14.25
CA ARG A 6 -9.25 24.04 -13.63
C ARG A 6 -8.18 23.18 -14.29
N LEU A 7 -8.11 23.18 -15.62
CA LEU A 7 -7.04 22.50 -16.38
C LEU A 7 -5.68 23.11 -16.06
N LYS A 8 -5.57 24.44 -16.08
CA LYS A 8 -4.33 25.16 -15.71
C LYS A 8 -3.88 24.83 -14.29
N LYS A 9 -4.82 24.73 -13.33
CA LYS A 9 -4.52 24.31 -11.95
C LYS A 9 -4.03 22.85 -11.90
N SER A 10 -4.68 21.94 -12.62
CA SER A 10 -4.26 20.52 -12.70
C SER A 10 -2.85 20.36 -13.32
N PHE A 11 -2.58 21.00 -14.46
CA PHE A 11 -1.25 20.99 -15.09
C PHE A 11 -0.19 21.72 -14.27
N SER A 12 -0.57 22.76 -13.51
CA SER A 12 0.36 23.41 -12.57
C SER A 12 0.81 22.47 -11.44
N GLY A 13 -0.04 21.53 -11.02
CA GLY A 13 0.31 20.51 -10.03
C GLY A 13 1.42 19.58 -10.52
N ILE A 14 1.40 19.19 -11.80
CA ILE A 14 2.47 18.41 -12.43
C ILE A 14 3.79 19.19 -12.39
N GLY A 15 3.78 20.46 -12.83
CA GLY A 15 4.98 21.30 -12.79
C GLY A 15 5.54 21.47 -11.37
N GLN A 16 4.67 21.59 -10.37
CA GLN A 16 5.07 21.64 -8.96
C GLN A 16 5.68 20.32 -8.47
N ALA A 17 5.19 19.17 -8.97
CA ALA A 17 5.78 17.87 -8.64
C ALA A 17 7.25 17.78 -9.09
N PHE A 18 7.59 18.34 -10.26
CA PHE A 18 8.98 18.41 -10.75
C PHE A 18 9.92 19.18 -9.82
N VAL A 19 9.46 20.30 -9.26
CA VAL A 19 10.26 21.12 -8.35
C VAL A 19 10.31 20.52 -6.94
N ARG A 20 9.22 19.90 -6.49
CA ARG A 20 9.08 19.34 -5.14
C ARG A 20 9.79 18.00 -4.99
N TYR A 21 9.72 17.11 -5.98
CA TYR A 21 10.24 15.74 -5.91
C TYR A 21 11.28 15.40 -7.00
N PRO A 22 12.40 16.15 -7.10
CA PRO A 22 13.36 15.98 -8.20
C PRO A 22 14.03 14.60 -8.21
N VAL A 23 14.43 14.08 -7.05
CA VAL A 23 15.08 12.75 -6.94
C VAL A 23 14.10 11.61 -7.27
N THR A 24 12.84 11.73 -6.83
CA THR A 24 11.81 10.75 -7.18
C THR A 24 11.62 10.68 -8.69
N ILE A 25 11.63 11.82 -9.38
CA ILE A 25 11.44 11.85 -10.83
C ILE A 25 12.61 11.22 -11.57
N LEU A 26 13.84 11.38 -11.07
CA LEU A 26 14.99 10.67 -11.62
C LEU A 26 14.82 9.15 -11.50
N TRP A 27 14.33 8.65 -10.36
CA TRP A 27 14.00 7.24 -10.20
C TRP A 27 12.89 6.79 -11.16
N LEU A 28 11.83 7.58 -11.33
CA LEU A 28 10.73 7.27 -12.27
C LEU A 28 11.19 7.22 -13.74
N ILE A 29 12.07 8.14 -14.15
CA ILE A 29 12.72 8.10 -15.47
C ILE A 29 13.59 6.85 -15.61
N GLY A 30 14.33 6.50 -14.56
CA GLY A 30 15.09 5.25 -14.50
C GLY A 30 14.19 4.01 -14.67
N ILE A 31 13.05 3.95 -13.99
CA ILE A 31 12.08 2.86 -14.14
C ILE A 31 11.55 2.81 -15.57
N ALA A 32 11.11 3.95 -16.11
CA ALA A 32 10.59 4.01 -17.46
C ALA A 32 11.61 3.58 -18.52
N THR A 33 12.88 3.96 -18.36
CA THR A 33 13.95 3.56 -19.29
C THR A 33 14.29 2.08 -19.20
N LEU A 34 14.42 1.52 -18.00
CA LEU A 34 14.68 0.09 -17.80
C LEU A 34 13.53 -0.77 -18.35
N THR A 35 12.28 -0.42 -18.03
CA THR A 35 11.10 -1.13 -18.56
C THR A 35 11.01 -1.01 -20.08
N ALA A 36 11.37 0.14 -20.67
CA ALA A 36 11.42 0.28 -22.12
C ALA A 36 12.49 -0.65 -22.75
N MET A 37 13.64 -0.80 -22.11
CA MET A 37 14.68 -1.73 -22.57
C MET A 37 14.23 -3.20 -22.49
N GLU A 38 13.53 -3.61 -21.43
CA GLU A 38 12.94 -4.97 -21.33
C GLU A 38 11.88 -5.22 -22.41
N ILE A 39 11.03 -4.22 -22.71
CA ILE A 39 10.03 -4.32 -23.78
C ILE A 39 10.69 -4.50 -25.16
N GLY A 40 11.87 -3.91 -25.37
CA GLY A 40 12.63 -4.00 -26.61
C GLY A 40 13.44 -5.29 -26.77
N SER A 41 13.70 -6.04 -25.69
CA SER A 41 14.56 -7.24 -25.71
C SER A 41 14.16 -8.23 -24.63
N TYR A 42 13.60 -9.36 -25.05
CA TYR A 42 13.11 -10.42 -24.15
C TYR A 42 14.19 -11.06 -23.26
N ASP A 43 15.47 -10.99 -23.65
CA ASP A 43 16.59 -11.55 -22.90
C ASP A 43 17.05 -10.66 -21.72
N LEU A 44 16.62 -9.40 -21.67
CA LEU A 44 17.01 -8.47 -20.62
C LEU A 44 16.06 -8.59 -19.43
N GLN A 45 16.60 -8.92 -18.26
CA GLN A 45 15.87 -8.91 -16.99
C GLN A 45 16.52 -7.89 -16.05
N TYR A 46 15.86 -6.75 -15.89
CA TYR A 46 16.25 -5.62 -15.05
C TYR A 46 15.36 -5.46 -13.80
N GLY A 47 14.38 -6.33 -13.58
CA GLY A 47 13.52 -6.32 -12.39
C GLY A 47 14.21 -6.01 -11.04
N LYS A 48 15.45 -6.45 -10.77
CA LYS A 48 16.20 -6.12 -9.55
C LYS A 48 16.47 -4.62 -9.46
N LEU A 49 16.90 -4.03 -10.57
CA LEU A 49 17.08 -2.59 -10.68
C LEU A 49 15.74 -1.87 -10.63
N ILE A 50 14.70 -2.39 -11.30
CA ILE A 50 13.35 -1.81 -11.27
C ILE A 50 12.81 -1.77 -9.83
N PHE A 51 12.87 -2.87 -9.07
CA PHE A 51 12.45 -2.93 -7.67
C PHE A 51 13.27 -1.99 -6.77
N THR A 52 14.59 -1.90 -7.03
CA THR A 52 15.46 -0.96 -6.33
C THR A 52 15.04 0.47 -6.60
N PHE A 53 14.73 0.81 -7.85
CA PHE A 53 14.34 2.17 -8.25
C PHE A 53 12.94 2.51 -7.74
N VAL A 54 12.00 1.56 -7.74
CA VAL A 54 10.68 1.72 -7.11
C VAL A 54 10.84 2.02 -5.62
N SER A 55 11.64 1.23 -4.91
CA SER A 55 11.93 1.45 -3.50
C SER A 55 12.60 2.82 -3.27
N GLY A 56 13.53 3.20 -4.15
CA GLY A 56 14.17 4.51 -4.13
C GLY A 56 13.22 5.68 -4.37
N ALA A 57 12.29 5.54 -5.29
CA ALA A 57 11.25 6.53 -5.56
C ALA A 57 10.36 6.76 -4.32
N VAL A 58 9.90 5.70 -3.67
CA VAL A 58 9.08 5.84 -2.45
C VAL A 58 9.92 6.40 -1.30
N LEU A 59 11.18 5.98 -1.15
CA LEU A 59 12.07 6.46 -0.09
C LEU A 59 12.41 7.95 -0.26
N SER A 60 12.61 8.43 -1.49
CA SER A 60 12.83 9.86 -1.75
C SER A 60 11.58 10.70 -1.52
N ILE A 61 10.37 10.16 -1.75
CA ILE A 61 9.11 10.80 -1.36
C ILE A 61 9.04 10.93 0.17
N VAL A 62 9.35 9.85 0.90
CA VAL A 62 9.39 9.86 2.37
C VAL A 62 10.40 10.89 2.89
N ALA A 63 11.60 10.94 2.30
CA ALA A 63 12.63 11.92 2.67
C ALA A 63 12.17 13.36 2.45
N GLN A 64 11.48 13.64 1.33
CA GLN A 64 10.90 14.96 1.06
C GLN A 64 9.81 15.32 2.08
N GLN A 65 8.96 14.36 2.48
CA GLN A 65 7.94 14.60 3.51
C GLN A 65 8.51 14.78 4.90
N LEU A 66 9.58 14.06 5.26
CA LEU A 66 10.32 14.30 6.50
C LEU A 66 10.88 15.72 6.53
N HIS A 67 11.44 16.18 5.40
CA HIS A 67 11.93 17.54 5.28
C HIS A 67 10.82 18.56 5.53
N GLU A 68 9.74 18.48 4.77
CA GLU A 68 8.61 19.42 4.86
C GLU A 68 7.96 19.43 6.24
N ARG A 69 8.00 18.29 6.94
CA ARG A 69 7.37 18.17 8.26
C ARG A 69 8.22 18.66 9.41
N PHE A 70 9.51 18.29 9.45
CA PHE A 70 10.35 18.46 10.63
C PHE A 70 11.47 19.48 10.46
N TYR A 71 11.73 19.95 9.24
CA TYR A 71 12.90 20.74 8.92
C TYR A 71 12.52 22.01 8.13
N ARG A 72 13.30 23.08 8.29
CA ARG A 72 13.06 24.36 7.60
C ARG A 72 14.18 24.77 6.66
N LYS A 73 15.40 24.26 6.87
CA LYS A 73 16.58 24.68 6.09
C LYS A 73 16.72 23.85 4.83
N THR A 74 16.96 24.50 3.68
CA THR A 74 17.19 23.83 2.39
C THR A 74 18.35 22.84 2.42
N THR A 75 19.40 23.10 3.21
CA THR A 75 20.53 22.17 3.38
C THR A 75 20.08 20.81 3.93
N GLN A 76 19.11 20.80 4.86
CA GLN A 76 18.57 19.57 5.44
C GLN A 76 17.77 18.78 4.41
N ARG A 77 17.10 19.45 3.45
CA ARG A 77 16.41 18.78 2.33
C ARG A 77 17.40 17.94 1.53
N TRP A 78 18.50 18.54 1.11
CA TRP A 78 19.50 17.85 0.28
C TRP A 78 20.23 16.75 1.05
N VAL A 79 20.46 16.91 2.35
CA VAL A 79 21.03 15.84 3.19
C VAL A 79 20.07 14.64 3.27
N LEU A 80 18.78 14.86 3.50
CA LEU A 80 17.78 13.78 3.54
C LEU A 80 17.63 13.11 2.17
N LEU A 81 17.63 13.87 1.08
CA LEU A 81 17.59 13.33 -0.27
C LEU A 81 18.87 12.54 -0.62
N ALA A 82 20.05 13.02 -0.25
CA ALA A 82 21.30 12.28 -0.44
C ALA A 82 21.32 10.99 0.39
N GLY A 83 20.85 11.05 1.64
CA GLY A 83 20.64 9.88 2.49
C GLY A 83 19.66 8.89 1.88
N SER A 84 18.61 9.37 1.21
CA SER A 84 17.65 8.51 0.53
C SER A 84 18.30 7.71 -0.62
N VAL A 85 19.11 8.37 -1.43
CA VAL A 85 19.85 7.73 -2.54
C VAL A 85 20.87 6.71 -2.00
N LEU A 86 21.58 7.06 -0.92
CA LEU A 86 22.52 6.15 -0.28
C LEU A 86 21.83 4.90 0.28
N LEU A 87 20.67 5.06 0.93
CA LEU A 87 19.89 3.93 1.42
C LEU A 87 19.37 3.05 0.28
N THR A 88 18.94 3.64 -0.84
CA THR A 88 18.57 2.88 -2.04
C THR A 88 19.73 2.10 -2.61
N ALA A 89 20.93 2.70 -2.66
CA ALA A 89 22.14 2.01 -3.10
C ALA A 89 22.50 0.85 -2.15
N LEU A 90 22.40 1.07 -0.84
CA LEU A 90 22.64 0.02 0.16
C LEU A 90 21.63 -1.12 0.03
N TYR A 91 20.36 -0.78 -0.23
CA TYR A 91 19.29 -1.73 -0.46
C TYR A 91 19.55 -2.64 -1.67
N TYR A 92 20.10 -2.10 -2.77
CA TYR A 92 20.49 -2.89 -3.94
C TYR A 92 21.45 -4.05 -3.59
N PHE A 93 22.39 -3.83 -2.68
CA PHE A 93 23.36 -4.85 -2.26
C PHE A 93 22.73 -5.95 -1.39
N THR A 94 21.57 -5.71 -0.78
CA THR A 94 20.84 -6.75 -0.03
C THR A 94 20.18 -7.79 -0.95
N LEU A 95 20.00 -7.46 -2.23
CA LEU A 95 19.41 -8.31 -3.26
C LEU A 95 20.51 -9.18 -3.92
N VAL A 96 21.10 -10.12 -3.17
CA VAL A 96 22.42 -10.72 -3.48
C VAL A 96 22.48 -11.56 -4.77
N ARG A 97 21.50 -12.39 -5.15
CA ARG A 97 21.53 -13.17 -6.42
C ARG A 97 20.12 -13.58 -6.85
N TRP A 98 19.79 -13.35 -8.12
CA TRP A 98 18.42 -13.46 -8.64
C TRP A 98 18.07 -14.86 -9.18
N ASP A 99 18.99 -15.81 -9.06
CA ASP A 99 18.96 -17.04 -9.84
C ASP A 99 18.20 -18.19 -9.15
N SER A 100 17.71 -18.01 -7.90
CA SER A 100 17.00 -19.07 -7.15
C SER A 100 15.96 -18.61 -6.11
N TYR A 101 15.86 -17.29 -5.83
CA TYR A 101 15.04 -16.75 -4.73
C TYR A 101 14.17 -15.55 -5.14
N ASP A 102 13.79 -15.45 -6.40
CA ASP A 102 13.08 -14.28 -6.96
C ASP A 102 11.83 -13.89 -6.15
N TYR A 103 11.04 -14.88 -5.74
CA TYR A 103 9.84 -14.67 -4.92
C TYR A 103 10.11 -14.09 -3.51
N ILE A 104 11.22 -14.47 -2.87
CA ILE A 104 11.58 -13.95 -1.53
C ILE A 104 11.90 -12.46 -1.64
N TYR A 105 12.69 -12.10 -2.65
CA TYR A 105 13.05 -10.71 -2.90
C TYR A 105 11.83 -9.89 -3.31
N PHE A 106 10.94 -10.45 -4.14
CA PHE A 106 9.67 -9.81 -4.50
C PHE A 106 8.85 -9.44 -3.25
N ILE A 107 8.64 -10.40 -2.33
CA ILE A 107 7.92 -10.14 -1.08
C ILE A 107 8.63 -9.10 -0.22
N ARG A 108 9.94 -9.27 0.04
CA ARG A 108 10.69 -8.33 0.90
C ARG A 108 10.66 -6.91 0.35
N SER A 109 10.83 -6.76 -0.96
CA SER A 109 10.75 -5.46 -1.66
C SER A 109 9.35 -4.87 -1.60
N GLY A 110 8.32 -5.71 -1.76
CA GLY A 110 6.92 -5.31 -1.64
C GLY A 110 6.57 -4.82 -0.23
N VAL A 111 6.98 -5.56 0.80
CA VAL A 111 6.76 -5.18 2.21
C VAL A 111 7.55 -3.92 2.57
N PHE A 112 8.78 -3.79 2.09
CA PHE A 112 9.58 -2.58 2.30
C PHE A 112 8.94 -1.35 1.65
N SER A 113 8.51 -1.46 0.40
CA SER A 113 7.82 -0.38 -0.32
C SER A 113 6.48 -0.04 0.34
N PHE A 114 5.73 -1.05 0.80
CA PHE A 114 4.50 -0.87 1.55
C PHE A 114 4.75 -0.14 2.87
N ALA A 115 5.77 -0.53 3.64
CA ALA A 115 6.15 0.17 4.86
C ALA A 115 6.51 1.64 4.57
N LEU A 116 7.32 1.91 3.54
CA LEU A 116 7.62 3.29 3.14
C LEU A 116 6.37 4.07 2.72
N PHE A 117 5.40 3.43 2.06
CA PHE A 117 4.13 4.05 1.72
C PHE A 117 3.28 4.38 2.96
N ILE A 118 3.23 3.50 3.96
CA ILE A 118 2.59 3.80 5.25
C ILE A 118 3.32 4.94 5.98
N ALA A 119 4.65 4.98 5.92
CA ALA A 119 5.43 6.07 6.49
C ALA A 119 5.10 7.40 5.80
N PHE A 120 5.00 7.39 4.46
CA PHE A 120 4.58 8.53 3.68
C PHE A 120 3.20 9.07 4.09
N ILE A 121 2.21 8.20 4.36
CA ILE A 121 0.90 8.62 4.89
C ILE A 121 1.03 9.15 6.32
N TRP A 122 1.85 8.52 7.16
CA TRP A 122 1.88 8.87 8.58
C TRP A 122 2.66 10.17 8.86
N ILE A 123 3.79 10.40 8.19
CA ILE A 123 4.74 11.48 8.51
C ILE A 123 4.10 12.88 8.55
N PRO A 124 3.30 13.32 7.56
CA PRO A 124 2.70 14.66 7.60
C PRO A 124 1.76 14.88 8.79
N THR A 125 1.21 13.79 9.35
CA THR A 125 0.30 13.82 10.51
C THR A 125 1.05 13.73 11.85
N ALA A 126 2.33 13.34 11.83
CA ALA A 126 3.13 13.18 13.03
C ALA A 126 3.37 14.54 13.72
N LYS A 127 2.99 14.64 15.00
CA LYS A 127 3.04 15.88 15.81
C LYS A 127 2.20 17.03 15.24
N ASN A 128 1.22 16.76 14.37
CA ASN A 128 0.37 17.79 13.76
C ASN A 128 -0.94 17.88 14.53
N GLU A 129 -1.22 19.02 15.15
CA GLU A 129 -2.46 19.23 15.90
C GLU A 129 -3.66 19.52 14.98
N LYS A 130 -3.40 19.95 13.74
CA LYS A 130 -4.43 20.35 12.77
C LYS A 130 -4.75 19.28 11.72
N LEU A 131 -3.86 18.30 11.52
CA LEU A 131 -4.01 17.25 10.51
C LEU A 131 -4.01 15.87 11.14
N PHE A 132 -5.16 15.20 11.10
CA PHE A 132 -5.30 13.84 11.60
C PHE A 132 -4.98 12.78 10.54
N PHE A 133 -4.53 11.62 10.99
CA PHE A 133 -4.17 10.49 10.12
C PHE A 133 -5.29 10.12 9.13
N HIS A 134 -6.54 10.05 9.60
CA HIS A 134 -7.67 9.68 8.74
C HIS A 134 -7.96 10.70 7.62
N GLN A 135 -7.64 11.98 7.83
CA GLN A 135 -7.80 13.04 6.84
C GLN A 135 -6.73 12.94 5.75
N HIS A 136 -5.47 12.73 6.16
CA HIS A 136 -4.39 12.54 5.20
C HIS A 136 -4.56 11.23 4.42
N PHE A 137 -4.98 10.15 5.09
CA PHE A 137 -5.35 8.89 4.44
C PHE A 137 -6.44 9.10 3.39
N LEU A 138 -7.50 9.87 3.69
CA LEU A 138 -8.53 10.22 2.71
C LEU A 138 -7.95 10.99 1.52
N ALA A 139 -7.09 11.98 1.74
CA ALA A 139 -6.48 12.77 0.66
C ALA A 139 -5.66 11.88 -0.29
N ILE A 140 -4.86 10.96 0.26
CA ILE A 140 -4.09 10.00 -0.52
C ILE A 140 -5.00 9.00 -1.25
N PHE A 141 -6.05 8.50 -0.59
CA PHE A 141 -7.02 7.60 -1.20
C PHE A 141 -7.75 8.24 -2.39
N LYS A 142 -8.21 9.49 -2.23
CA LYS A 142 -8.81 10.28 -3.33
C LYS A 142 -7.85 10.43 -4.51
N SER A 143 -6.59 10.70 -4.21
CA SER A 143 -5.54 10.82 -5.22
C SER A 143 -5.35 9.50 -5.96
N ILE A 144 -5.18 8.38 -5.26
CA ILE A 144 -5.03 7.05 -5.88
C ILE A 144 -6.21 6.71 -6.79
N LEU A 145 -7.46 6.89 -6.34
CA LEU A 145 -8.63 6.66 -7.18
C LEU A 145 -8.63 7.50 -8.46
N THR A 146 -8.21 8.77 -8.33
CA THR A 146 -8.12 9.69 -9.46
C THR A 146 -7.05 9.24 -10.46
N ILE A 147 -5.85 8.85 -10.00
CA ILE A 147 -4.78 8.37 -10.89
C ILE A 147 -5.20 7.08 -11.58
N LEU A 148 -5.79 6.13 -10.84
CA LEU A 148 -6.22 4.86 -11.41
C LEU A 148 -7.24 5.09 -12.53
N LEU A 149 -8.25 5.94 -12.30
CA LEU A 149 -9.24 6.26 -13.32
C LEU A 149 -8.61 6.92 -14.55
N PHE A 150 -7.78 7.95 -14.34
CA PHE A 150 -7.17 8.71 -15.43
C PHE A 150 -6.19 7.83 -16.23
N SER A 151 -5.38 7.01 -15.56
CA SER A 151 -4.41 6.12 -16.20
C SER A 151 -5.10 4.98 -16.94
N LEU A 152 -6.22 4.47 -16.43
CA LEU A 152 -7.03 3.46 -17.13
C LEU A 152 -7.66 4.04 -18.40
N VAL A 153 -8.29 5.22 -18.32
CA VAL A 153 -8.86 5.90 -19.48
C VAL A 153 -7.78 6.20 -20.52
N LEU A 154 -6.62 6.70 -20.09
CA LEU A 154 -5.48 6.93 -20.99
C LEU A 154 -5.00 5.63 -21.63
N THR A 155 -4.83 4.56 -20.86
CA THR A 155 -4.38 3.25 -21.38
C THR A 155 -5.33 2.74 -22.46
N ILE A 156 -6.64 2.71 -22.17
CA ILE A 156 -7.66 2.24 -23.11
C ILE A 156 -7.70 3.13 -24.35
N GLY A 157 -7.70 4.45 -24.16
CA GLY A 157 -7.72 5.41 -25.27
C GLY A 157 -6.49 5.31 -26.17
N THR A 158 -5.29 5.26 -25.60
CA THR A 158 -4.05 5.13 -26.37
C THR A 158 -3.94 3.79 -27.07
N ALA A 159 -4.35 2.70 -26.41
CA ALA A 159 -4.36 1.37 -27.03
C ALA A 159 -5.33 1.32 -28.22
N ALA A 160 -6.54 1.85 -28.05
CA ALA A 160 -7.53 1.92 -29.13
C ALA A 160 -7.03 2.72 -30.34
N ILE A 161 -6.38 3.86 -30.10
CA ILE A 161 -5.77 4.66 -31.18
C ILE A 161 -4.68 3.86 -31.89
N ILE A 162 -3.72 3.29 -31.15
CA ILE A 162 -2.60 2.53 -31.73
C ILE A 162 -3.11 1.34 -32.55
N LEU A 163 -4.06 0.57 -32.01
CA LEU A 163 -4.65 -0.58 -32.72
C LEU A 163 -5.45 -0.16 -33.96
N THR A 164 -6.15 0.98 -33.89
CA THR A 164 -6.89 1.50 -35.05
C THR A 164 -5.93 1.93 -36.16
N VAL A 165 -4.84 2.61 -35.80
CA VAL A 165 -3.79 2.99 -36.74
C VAL A 165 -3.14 1.76 -37.37
N ASP A 166 -2.82 0.75 -36.56
CA ASP A 166 -2.22 -0.53 -37.01
C ASP A 166 -3.11 -1.26 -38.03
N ASN A 167 -4.42 -1.31 -37.76
CA ASN A 167 -5.37 -2.03 -38.62
C ASN A 167 -5.83 -1.24 -39.85
N LEU A 168 -5.93 0.09 -39.78
CA LEU A 168 -6.57 0.90 -40.83
C LEU A 168 -5.58 1.72 -41.68
N LEU A 169 -4.44 2.13 -41.13
CA LEU A 169 -3.55 3.09 -41.80
C LEU A 169 -2.19 2.49 -42.17
N PHE A 170 -1.47 1.94 -41.20
CA PHE A 170 -0.12 1.40 -41.41
C PHE A 170 0.26 0.43 -40.30
N SER A 171 1.09 -0.56 -40.61
CA SER A 171 1.60 -1.52 -39.62
C SER A 171 2.45 -0.81 -38.56
N VAL A 172 2.04 -0.96 -37.30
CA VAL A 172 2.70 -0.44 -36.11
C VAL A 172 3.40 -1.61 -35.39
N PRO A 173 4.59 -1.40 -34.79
CA PRO A 173 5.23 -2.43 -33.98
C PRO A 173 4.33 -2.95 -32.86
N THR A 174 4.30 -4.26 -32.65
CA THR A 174 3.44 -4.94 -31.66
C THR A 174 3.67 -4.47 -30.22
N ASN A 175 4.86 -3.98 -29.91
CA ASN A 175 5.24 -3.46 -28.60
C ASN A 175 4.88 -1.98 -28.38
N ALA A 176 4.32 -1.28 -29.38
CA ALA A 176 3.96 0.13 -29.25
C ALA A 176 2.95 0.39 -28.12
N VAL A 177 1.98 -0.52 -27.93
CA VAL A 177 1.02 -0.45 -26.82
C VAL A 177 1.75 -0.58 -25.47
N SER A 178 2.69 -1.52 -25.35
CA SER A 178 3.49 -1.71 -24.13
C SER A 178 4.34 -0.47 -23.79
N TYR A 179 4.95 0.18 -24.79
CA TYR A 179 5.67 1.44 -24.58
C TYR A 179 4.76 2.57 -24.11
N ALA A 180 3.56 2.72 -24.70
CA ALA A 180 2.59 3.71 -24.25
C ALA A 180 2.15 3.45 -22.80
N MET A 181 1.87 2.19 -22.45
CA MET A 181 1.55 1.79 -21.09
C MET A 181 2.68 2.09 -20.11
N ASN A 182 3.93 1.82 -20.48
CA ASN A 182 5.09 2.14 -19.64
C ASN A 182 5.17 3.65 -19.35
N ILE A 183 4.97 4.52 -20.34
CA ILE A 183 4.96 5.98 -20.10
C ILE A 183 3.81 6.37 -19.16
N ILE A 184 2.62 5.80 -19.36
CA ILE A 184 1.43 6.11 -18.55
C ILE A 184 1.66 5.69 -17.09
N TRP A 185 2.11 4.46 -16.85
CA TRP A 185 2.20 3.89 -15.51
C TRP A 185 3.49 4.25 -14.77
N SER A 186 4.62 4.39 -15.46
CA SER A 186 5.92 4.70 -14.85
C SER A 186 6.16 6.21 -14.69
N LEU A 187 5.57 7.06 -15.54
CA LEU A 187 5.78 8.50 -15.49
C LEU A 187 4.50 9.27 -15.17
N PHE A 188 3.49 9.21 -16.04
CA PHE A 188 2.30 10.04 -15.89
C PHE A 188 1.58 9.80 -14.56
N ALA A 189 1.25 8.55 -14.24
CA ALA A 189 0.52 8.16 -13.04
C ALA A 189 1.21 8.64 -11.75
N PRO A 190 2.48 8.28 -11.46
CA PRO A 190 3.15 8.70 -10.24
C PRO A 190 3.44 10.20 -10.20
N ILE A 191 3.79 10.86 -11.32
CA ILE A 191 4.02 12.31 -11.32
C ILE A 191 2.72 13.07 -11.05
N TYR A 192 1.61 12.63 -11.64
CA TYR A 192 0.30 13.23 -11.40
C TYR A 192 -0.17 13.01 -9.95
N PHE A 193 0.10 11.84 -9.37
CA PHE A 193 -0.08 11.59 -7.93
C PHE A 193 0.69 12.57 -7.07
N LEU A 194 1.98 12.75 -7.34
CA LEU A 194 2.81 13.67 -6.57
C LEU A 194 2.34 15.13 -6.67
N GLY A 195 1.81 15.53 -7.83
CA GLY A 195 1.24 16.85 -8.04
C GLY A 195 -0.08 17.12 -7.32
N MET A 196 -0.78 16.07 -6.88
CA MET A 196 -2.03 16.20 -6.12
C MET A 196 -1.84 16.18 -4.61
N ILE A 197 -0.65 15.84 -4.11
CA ILE A 197 -0.32 15.91 -2.68
C ILE A 197 -0.23 17.40 -2.31
N PRO A 198 -1.07 17.93 -1.41
CA PRO A 198 -0.99 19.32 -0.99
C PRO A 198 0.26 19.60 -0.14
N TYR A 199 0.54 20.89 0.07
CA TYR A 199 1.49 21.34 1.08
C TYR A 199 0.73 21.48 2.39
N TYR A 200 1.09 20.70 3.41
CA TYR A 200 0.41 20.71 4.70
C TYR A 200 0.92 21.82 5.62
N ASP A 201 0.91 23.07 5.13
CA ASP A 201 1.30 24.25 5.90
C ASP A 201 0.12 24.79 6.72
N GLU A 202 0.39 25.63 7.71
CA GLU A 202 -0.58 26.08 8.73
C GLU A 202 -1.82 26.83 8.20
N ARG A 203 -1.86 27.12 6.88
CA ARG A 203 -2.89 27.87 6.14
C ARG A 203 -3.76 27.00 5.22
N ASP A 204 -3.94 25.73 5.55
CA ASP A 204 -4.84 24.87 4.77
C ASP A 204 -6.32 25.25 4.98
N SER A 205 -7.02 25.48 3.88
CA SER A 205 -8.46 25.70 3.84
C SER A 205 -9.22 24.39 4.11
N GLU A 206 -10.38 24.49 4.75
CA GLU A 206 -11.30 23.37 5.05
C GLU A 206 -11.65 22.51 3.81
N GLU A 207 -11.52 23.06 2.60
CA GLU A 207 -11.81 22.38 1.33
C GLU A 207 -10.92 21.15 1.06
N THR A 208 -9.68 21.11 1.53
CA THR A 208 -8.72 20.02 1.22
C THR A 208 -9.21 18.65 1.74
N TYR A 209 -9.93 18.67 2.86
CA TYR A 209 -10.37 17.48 3.58
C TYR A 209 -11.82 17.09 3.30
N HIS A 210 -12.52 17.83 2.43
CA HIS A 210 -13.89 17.49 2.04
C HIS A 210 -13.94 16.15 1.30
N VAL A 211 -14.94 15.32 1.64
CA VAL A 211 -15.19 14.05 0.96
C VAL A 211 -16.02 14.32 -0.30
N PRO A 212 -15.56 13.94 -1.51
CA PRO A 212 -16.35 14.08 -2.72
C PRO A 212 -17.67 13.34 -2.59
N ARG A 213 -18.78 13.95 -3.06
CA ARG A 213 -20.11 13.35 -2.99
C ARG A 213 -20.18 11.94 -3.60
N PHE A 214 -19.44 11.69 -4.68
CA PHE A 214 -19.32 10.36 -5.26
C PHE A 214 -18.73 9.33 -4.27
N LEU A 215 -17.65 9.69 -3.56
CA LEU A 215 -17.01 8.81 -2.59
C LEU A 215 -17.91 8.59 -1.36
N GLU A 216 -18.62 9.62 -0.91
CA GLU A 216 -19.64 9.48 0.13
C GLU A 216 -20.73 8.49 -0.27
N ILE A 217 -21.30 8.64 -1.48
CA ILE A 217 -22.35 7.74 -1.97
C ILE A 217 -21.83 6.29 -2.07
N LEU A 218 -20.64 6.12 -2.65
CA LEU A 218 -19.98 4.81 -2.76
C LEU A 218 -19.81 4.16 -1.38
N LEU A 219 -19.28 4.90 -0.40
CA LEU A 219 -19.04 4.36 0.93
C LEU A 219 -20.33 4.04 1.67
N VAL A 220 -21.29 4.98 1.71
CA VAL A 220 -22.49 4.89 2.52
C VAL A 220 -23.49 3.88 1.97
N TYR A 221 -23.72 3.87 0.66
CA TYR A 221 -24.80 3.10 0.06
C TYR A 221 -24.36 1.80 -0.61
N ILE A 222 -23.06 1.60 -0.86
CA ILE A 222 -22.54 0.40 -1.52
C ILE A 222 -21.59 -0.35 -0.57
N VAL A 223 -20.49 0.28 -0.16
CA VAL A 223 -19.42 -0.41 0.58
C VAL A 223 -19.86 -0.81 1.98
N ILE A 224 -20.50 0.07 2.75
CA ILE A 224 -20.97 -0.25 4.11
C ILE A 224 -22.00 -1.39 4.08
N PRO A 225 -23.06 -1.36 3.26
CA PRO A 225 -24.02 -2.47 3.15
C PRO A 225 -23.38 -3.80 2.72
N LEU A 226 -22.49 -3.79 1.73
CA LEU A 226 -21.78 -5.01 1.31
C LEU A 226 -20.90 -5.57 2.43
N THR A 227 -20.18 -4.70 3.14
CA THR A 227 -19.37 -5.10 4.30
C THR A 227 -20.25 -5.65 5.42
N ALA A 228 -21.45 -5.12 5.61
CA ALA A 228 -22.41 -5.62 6.59
C ALA A 228 -22.88 -7.04 6.25
N ILE A 229 -23.28 -7.28 5.00
CA ILE A 229 -23.68 -8.61 4.52
C ILE A 229 -22.52 -9.59 4.72
N TYR A 230 -21.31 -9.21 4.31
CA TYR A 230 -20.13 -10.05 4.47
C TYR A 230 -19.81 -10.35 5.94
N THR A 231 -19.96 -9.36 6.82
CA THR A 231 -19.82 -9.54 8.27
C THR A 231 -20.82 -10.55 8.81
N VAL A 232 -22.08 -10.49 8.39
CA VAL A 232 -23.12 -11.44 8.83
C VAL A 232 -22.77 -12.86 8.39
N ILE A 233 -22.35 -13.05 7.13
CA ILE A 233 -21.94 -14.36 6.62
C ILE A 233 -20.76 -14.91 7.43
N LEU A 234 -19.72 -14.10 7.67
CA LEU A 234 -18.56 -14.52 8.44
C LEU A 234 -18.92 -14.84 9.90
N LEU A 235 -19.77 -14.05 10.54
CA LEU A 235 -20.23 -14.32 11.89
C LEU A 235 -21.02 -15.62 11.99
N LEU A 236 -21.97 -15.84 11.07
CA LEU A 236 -22.71 -17.09 10.99
C LEU A 236 -21.76 -18.27 10.81
N TYR A 237 -20.80 -18.16 9.90
CA TYR A 237 -19.82 -19.21 9.67
C TYR A 237 -18.99 -19.51 10.93
N VAL A 238 -18.45 -18.47 11.58
CA VAL A 238 -17.66 -18.61 12.82
C VAL A 238 -18.51 -19.31 13.88
N ILE A 239 -19.73 -18.84 14.13
CA ILE A 239 -20.62 -19.40 15.16
C ILE A 239 -20.97 -20.86 14.87
N LEU A 240 -21.29 -21.21 13.62
CA LEU A 240 -21.69 -22.56 13.24
C LEU A 240 -20.53 -23.56 13.29
N ASN A 241 -19.30 -23.11 13.03
CA ASN A 241 -18.13 -24.00 12.87
C ASN A 241 -17.13 -23.90 14.02
N ILE A 242 -17.38 -23.09 15.05
CA ILE A 242 -16.44 -22.85 16.17
C ILE A 242 -16.10 -24.12 16.95
N SER A 243 -16.92 -25.17 16.91
CA SER A 243 -16.66 -26.44 17.59
C SER A 243 -15.92 -27.48 16.73
N GLY A 244 -15.60 -27.16 15.47
CA GLY A 244 -15.07 -28.14 14.52
C GLY A 244 -14.22 -27.51 13.42
N GLU A 245 -14.75 -27.52 12.18
CA GLU A 245 -13.99 -27.24 10.96
C GLU A 245 -13.34 -25.85 10.89
N PHE A 246 -13.83 -24.87 11.66
CA PHE A 246 -13.24 -23.53 11.71
C PHE A 246 -11.74 -23.55 12.04
N TRP A 247 -11.31 -24.48 12.90
CA TRP A 247 -9.94 -24.58 13.36
C TRP A 247 -9.02 -25.29 12.36
N THR A 248 -9.57 -26.07 11.43
CA THR A 248 -8.80 -26.90 10.49
C THR A 248 -8.84 -26.33 9.07
N ASP A 249 -9.89 -25.62 8.68
CA ASP A 249 -10.04 -25.07 7.33
C ASP A 249 -9.03 -23.95 7.04
N ASN A 250 -8.27 -24.09 5.96
CA ASN A 250 -7.29 -23.11 5.49
C ASN A 250 -7.88 -22.09 4.51
N LEU A 251 -9.04 -22.38 3.90
CA LEU A 251 -9.68 -21.49 2.92
C LEU A 251 -10.26 -20.23 3.56
N LEU A 252 -10.56 -20.28 4.86
CA LEU A 252 -11.09 -19.16 5.63
C LEU A 252 -10.06 -18.06 5.89
N GLU A 253 -8.79 -18.45 5.97
CA GLU A 253 -7.72 -17.57 6.43
C GLU A 253 -7.58 -16.33 5.50
N PRO A 254 -7.51 -16.47 4.16
CA PRO A 254 -7.53 -15.31 3.25
C PRO A 254 -8.82 -14.47 3.34
N MET A 255 -9.97 -15.11 3.54
CA MET A 255 -11.27 -14.42 3.63
C MET A 255 -11.32 -13.50 4.85
N LEU A 256 -10.94 -14.01 6.03
CA LEU A 256 -10.90 -13.26 7.28
C LEU A 256 -9.87 -12.12 7.24
N VAL A 257 -8.71 -12.34 6.61
CA VAL A 257 -7.71 -11.29 6.37
C VAL A 257 -8.29 -10.19 5.47
N SER A 258 -8.91 -10.57 4.34
CA SER A 258 -9.51 -9.61 3.40
C SER A 258 -10.62 -8.78 4.06
N TYR A 259 -11.44 -9.41 4.91
CA TYR A 259 -12.47 -8.75 5.71
C TYR A 259 -11.88 -7.67 6.61
N ALA A 260 -10.83 -8.00 7.37
CA ALA A 260 -10.19 -7.06 8.27
C ALA A 260 -9.58 -5.87 7.51
N ILE A 261 -8.94 -6.11 6.35
CA ILE A 261 -8.42 -5.03 5.49
C ILE A 261 -9.56 -4.09 5.08
N VAL A 262 -10.69 -4.63 4.59
CA VAL A 262 -11.85 -3.83 4.18
C VAL A 262 -12.38 -3.02 5.35
N VAL A 263 -12.57 -3.62 6.53
CA VAL A 263 -13.08 -2.90 7.71
C VAL A 263 -12.14 -1.78 8.15
N ILE A 264 -10.82 -2.02 8.15
CA ILE A 264 -9.82 -1.01 8.51
C ILE A 264 -9.85 0.17 7.53
N VAL A 265 -9.84 -0.09 6.22
CA VAL A 265 -9.87 0.95 5.19
C VAL A 265 -11.18 1.75 5.26
N VAL A 266 -12.32 1.06 5.33
CA VAL A 266 -13.64 1.72 5.40
C VAL A 266 -13.77 2.52 6.70
N TYR A 267 -13.25 2.04 7.82
CA TYR A 267 -13.23 2.79 9.06
C TYR A 267 -12.47 4.12 8.90
N LEU A 268 -11.24 4.08 8.37
CA LEU A 268 -10.43 5.28 8.15
C LEU A 268 -11.10 6.29 7.21
N LEU A 269 -11.75 5.81 6.14
CA LEU A 269 -12.46 6.70 5.21
C LEU A 269 -13.71 7.30 5.85
N THR A 270 -14.49 6.48 6.56
CA THR A 270 -15.73 6.93 7.19
C THR A 270 -15.48 7.91 8.33
N CYS A 271 -14.30 7.98 8.95
CA CYS A 271 -13.96 9.02 9.94
C CYS A 271 -14.14 10.45 9.43
N ASN A 272 -14.14 10.65 8.11
CA ASN A 272 -14.31 11.96 7.47
C ASN A 272 -15.74 12.23 7.00
N LEU A 273 -16.69 11.34 7.32
CA LEU A 273 -18.09 11.41 6.88
C LEU A 273 -19.03 11.74 8.04
N ASP A 274 -19.87 12.75 7.82
CA ASP A 274 -20.96 13.16 8.70
C ASP A 274 -22.29 12.50 8.27
N HIS A 275 -22.31 11.16 8.26
CA HIS A 275 -23.49 10.37 7.94
C HIS A 275 -23.83 9.38 9.07
N ARG A 276 -25.13 9.11 9.30
CA ARG A 276 -25.59 8.20 10.36
C ARG A 276 -25.04 6.77 10.18
N PHE A 277 -25.11 6.23 8.96
CA PHE A 277 -24.55 4.89 8.66
C PHE A 277 -23.04 4.83 8.83
N ALA A 278 -22.31 5.88 8.45
CA ALA A 278 -20.87 5.96 8.68
C ALA A 278 -20.55 5.97 10.18
N SER A 279 -21.33 6.71 10.99
CA SER A 279 -21.20 6.72 12.45
C SER A 279 -21.49 5.34 13.09
N TRP A 280 -22.52 4.64 12.61
CA TRP A 280 -22.83 3.27 13.05
C TRP A 280 -21.71 2.31 12.68
N PHE A 281 -21.20 2.38 11.45
CA PHE A 281 -20.07 1.57 11.00
C PHE A 281 -18.87 1.72 11.96
N ARG A 282 -18.46 2.97 12.23
CA ARG A 282 -17.34 3.28 13.15
C ARG A 282 -17.55 2.76 14.57
N LYS A 283 -18.78 2.67 15.05
CA LYS A 283 -19.09 2.23 16.42
C LYS A 283 -19.19 0.71 16.56
N ILE A 284 -19.65 0.02 15.53
CA ILE A 284 -20.05 -1.40 15.59
C ILE A 284 -18.98 -2.30 14.97
N PHE A 285 -18.52 -2.01 13.75
CA PHE A 285 -17.69 -2.93 12.97
C PHE A 285 -16.33 -3.21 13.60
N PRO A 286 -15.59 -2.23 14.17
CA PRO A 286 -14.35 -2.53 14.87
C PRO A 286 -14.50 -3.51 16.04
N LYS A 287 -15.64 -3.45 16.75
CA LYS A 287 -15.93 -4.35 17.88
C LYS A 287 -16.25 -5.76 17.42
N ILE A 288 -16.87 -5.91 16.24
CA ILE A 288 -17.14 -7.20 15.61
C ILE A 288 -15.86 -7.78 14.97
N MET A 289 -15.03 -6.92 14.37
CA MET A 289 -13.74 -7.31 13.79
C MET A 289 -12.81 -7.90 14.86
N LEU A 290 -12.81 -7.35 16.08
CA LEU A 290 -11.95 -7.81 17.17
C LEU A 290 -12.03 -9.34 17.42
N PRO A 291 -13.19 -9.94 17.77
CA PRO A 291 -13.28 -11.38 17.98
C PRO A 291 -13.00 -12.18 16.71
N ILE A 292 -13.43 -11.71 15.53
CA ILE A 292 -13.21 -12.41 14.25
C ILE A 292 -11.72 -12.58 13.97
N VAL A 293 -10.95 -11.48 14.06
CA VAL A 293 -9.51 -11.50 13.82
C VAL A 293 -8.76 -12.21 14.95
N ALA A 294 -9.23 -12.11 16.19
CA ALA A 294 -8.66 -12.86 17.30
C ALA A 294 -8.79 -14.38 17.07
N PHE A 295 -9.98 -14.87 16.69
CA PHE A 295 -10.19 -16.27 16.36
C PHE A 295 -9.35 -16.72 15.15
N GLN A 296 -9.28 -15.89 14.11
CA GLN A 296 -8.41 -16.15 12.97
C GLN A 296 -6.94 -16.29 13.38
N THR A 297 -6.43 -15.36 14.19
CA THR A 297 -5.03 -15.38 14.65
C THR A 297 -4.76 -16.61 15.50
N LEU A 298 -5.67 -16.97 16.40
CA LEU A 298 -5.57 -18.19 17.22
C LEU A 298 -5.58 -19.46 16.36
N SER A 299 -6.48 -19.53 15.36
CA SER A 299 -6.52 -20.65 14.41
C SER A 299 -5.20 -20.80 13.66
N SER A 300 -4.61 -19.70 13.16
CA SER A 300 -3.29 -19.73 12.52
C SER A 300 -2.17 -20.17 13.47
N ILE A 301 -2.22 -19.79 14.75
CA ILE A 301 -1.22 -20.18 15.77
C ILE A 301 -1.31 -21.68 16.08
N LEU A 302 -2.52 -22.23 16.25
CA LEU A 302 -2.70 -23.66 16.56
C LEU A 302 -2.11 -24.55 15.46
N LYS A 303 -2.27 -24.16 14.19
CA LYS A 303 -1.72 -24.89 13.04
C LYS A 303 -0.19 -24.92 12.97
N ILE A 304 0.51 -24.07 13.73
CA ILE A 304 1.97 -24.13 13.84
C ILE A 304 2.41 -25.48 14.41
N GLN A 305 1.63 -26.07 15.33
CA GLN A 305 1.98 -27.35 15.93
C GLN A 305 2.01 -28.49 14.90
N GLU A 306 1.09 -28.46 13.94
CA GLU A 306 0.95 -29.52 12.93
C GLU A 306 2.02 -29.40 11.82
N MET A 307 2.21 -28.21 11.26
CA MET A 307 3.03 -27.99 10.05
C MET A 307 4.30 -27.15 10.26
N GLY A 308 4.52 -26.63 11.46
CA GLY A 308 5.59 -25.69 11.75
C GLY A 308 5.28 -24.30 11.19
N ILE A 309 6.23 -23.37 11.37
CA ILE A 309 6.06 -22.01 10.85
C ILE A 309 6.42 -22.00 9.37
N THR A 310 5.51 -21.49 8.54
CA THR A 310 5.75 -21.15 7.12
C THR A 310 5.74 -19.63 6.96
N TYR A 311 6.37 -19.11 5.90
CA TYR A 311 6.41 -17.67 5.65
C TYR A 311 5.00 -17.08 5.49
N GLY A 312 4.08 -17.82 4.83
CA GLY A 312 2.68 -17.40 4.69
C GLY A 312 1.97 -17.27 6.04
N ARG A 313 2.07 -18.29 6.90
CA ARG A 313 1.46 -18.24 8.25
C ARG A 313 2.06 -17.15 9.12
N TYR A 314 3.37 -16.92 9.00
CA TYR A 314 4.02 -15.82 9.70
C TYR A 314 3.38 -14.47 9.35
N TYR A 315 3.19 -14.18 8.05
CA TYR A 315 2.54 -12.94 7.62
C TYR A 315 1.09 -12.84 8.07
N VAL A 316 0.35 -13.95 8.04
CA VAL A 316 -1.05 -13.95 8.49
C VAL A 316 -1.16 -13.69 9.99
N ILE A 317 -0.31 -14.30 10.82
CA ILE A 317 -0.29 -14.06 12.27
C ILE A 317 0.10 -12.62 12.57
N LEU A 318 1.13 -12.10 11.89
CA LEU A 318 1.59 -10.72 12.07
C LEU A 318 0.52 -9.70 11.66
N PHE A 319 -0.19 -9.95 10.55
CA PHE A 319 -1.36 -9.17 10.17
C PHE A 319 -2.51 -9.32 11.17
N GLY A 320 -2.76 -10.52 11.68
CA GLY A 320 -3.77 -10.79 12.71
C GLY A 320 -3.52 -9.98 13.98
N LEU A 321 -2.28 -9.96 14.47
CA LEU A 321 -1.86 -9.11 15.60
C LEU A 321 -2.07 -7.62 15.30
N PHE A 322 -1.70 -7.16 14.10
CA PHE A 322 -1.96 -5.80 13.66
C PHE A 322 -3.47 -5.46 13.64
N ALA A 323 -4.30 -6.36 13.13
CA ALA A 323 -5.73 -6.14 13.00
C ALA A 323 -6.46 -6.23 14.35
N VAL A 324 -6.00 -7.08 15.29
CA VAL A 324 -6.45 -7.05 16.70
C VAL A 324 -6.13 -5.70 17.34
N PHE A 325 -4.88 -5.23 17.22
CA PHE A 325 -4.48 -3.92 17.74
C PHE A 325 -5.32 -2.79 17.11
N SER A 326 -5.50 -2.81 15.79
CA SER A 326 -6.32 -1.82 15.08
C SER A 326 -7.78 -1.84 15.54
N SER A 327 -8.34 -3.03 15.77
CA SER A 327 -9.71 -3.19 16.31
C SER A 327 -9.86 -2.54 17.69
N ILE A 328 -8.86 -2.73 18.57
CA ILE A 328 -8.82 -2.12 19.91
C ILE A 328 -8.74 -0.59 19.79
N VAL A 329 -7.80 -0.08 18.99
CA VAL A 329 -7.64 1.36 18.77
C VAL A 329 -8.97 1.97 18.28
N PHE A 330 -9.57 1.39 17.26
CA PHE A 330 -10.81 1.92 16.67
C PHE A 330 -12.03 1.81 17.56
N SER A 331 -12.06 0.83 18.47
CA SER A 331 -13.20 0.59 19.37
C SER A 331 -13.19 1.48 20.61
N PHE A 332 -12.00 1.81 21.13
CA PHE A 332 -11.85 2.45 22.45
C PHE A 332 -11.22 3.85 22.40
N PHE A 333 -10.50 4.19 21.33
CA PHE A 333 -9.79 5.47 21.21
C PHE A 333 -10.53 6.42 20.27
N LYS A 334 -10.18 7.72 20.36
CA LYS A 334 -10.80 8.75 19.51
C LYS A 334 -10.18 8.74 18.10
N PRO A 335 -10.91 9.14 17.04
CA PRO A 335 -10.40 9.10 15.66
C PRO A 335 -9.07 9.84 15.40
N HIS A 336 -8.77 10.89 16.16
CA HIS A 336 -7.49 11.61 16.03
C HIS A 336 -6.28 10.75 16.43
N GLN A 337 -6.49 9.69 17.22
CA GLN A 337 -5.45 8.76 17.68
C GLN A 337 -5.21 7.61 16.70
N ASN A 338 -5.94 7.56 15.57
CA ASN A 338 -5.78 6.51 14.56
C ASN A 338 -4.36 6.43 13.99
N GLY A 339 -3.52 7.46 14.12
CA GLY A 339 -2.12 7.43 13.69
C GLY A 339 -1.27 6.34 14.36
N TRP A 340 -1.67 5.82 15.53
CA TRP A 340 -0.96 4.72 16.20
C TRP A 340 -0.94 3.42 15.38
N ILE A 341 -2.00 3.14 14.61
CA ILE A 341 -2.06 1.91 13.81
C ILE A 341 -0.97 1.90 12.74
N ALA A 342 -0.64 3.06 12.17
CA ALA A 342 0.39 3.18 11.14
C ALA A 342 1.77 2.86 11.72
N ILE A 343 2.06 3.30 12.95
CA ILE A 343 3.31 3.00 13.65
C ILE A 343 3.43 1.49 13.89
N VAL A 344 2.37 0.86 14.38
CA VAL A 344 2.37 -0.59 14.61
C VAL A 344 2.56 -1.36 13.30
N LEU A 345 1.89 -0.95 12.22
CA LEU A 345 2.05 -1.57 10.91
C LEU A 345 3.47 -1.41 10.36
N LEU A 346 4.10 -0.25 10.56
CA LEU A 346 5.50 -0.01 10.19
C LEU A 346 6.45 -0.91 10.95
N VAL A 347 6.30 -1.00 12.27
CA VAL A 347 7.17 -1.81 13.13
C VAL A 347 7.03 -3.29 12.77
N LEU A 348 5.80 -3.79 12.63
CA LEU A 348 5.53 -5.18 12.23
C LEU A 348 6.04 -5.47 10.82
N GLY A 349 5.88 -4.53 9.88
CA GLY A 349 6.44 -4.63 8.54
C GLY A 349 7.96 -4.78 8.54
N LEU A 350 8.68 -3.95 9.31
CA LEU A 350 10.14 -4.02 9.45
C LEU A 350 10.59 -5.33 10.11
N ILE A 351 9.90 -5.78 11.16
CA ILE A 351 10.16 -7.07 11.82
C ILE A 351 10.07 -8.22 10.80
N SER A 352 9.05 -8.18 9.93
CA SER A 352 8.78 -9.27 8.98
C SER A 352 9.86 -9.44 7.89
N ILE A 353 10.72 -8.44 7.68
CA ILE A 353 11.76 -8.44 6.64
C ILE A 353 13.20 -8.36 7.18
N THR A 354 13.40 -8.21 8.50
CA THR A 354 14.73 -8.03 9.11
C THR A 354 15.23 -9.33 9.75
N PRO A 355 16.26 -10.00 9.18
CA PRO A 355 16.87 -11.18 9.80
C PRO A 355 17.49 -10.84 11.17
N PRO A 356 17.52 -11.77 12.13
CA PRO A 356 17.14 -13.19 12.01
C PRO A 356 15.64 -13.49 12.28
N ILE A 357 14.85 -12.47 12.63
CA ILE A 357 13.44 -12.64 13.05
C ILE A 357 12.43 -12.57 11.90
N ASP A 358 12.90 -12.33 10.68
CA ASP A 358 12.05 -12.19 9.49
C ASP A 358 11.32 -13.49 9.12
N ALA A 359 10.25 -13.33 8.34
CA ALA A 359 9.36 -14.42 7.97
C ALA A 359 10.09 -15.60 7.31
N PHE A 360 11.11 -15.32 6.49
CA PHE A 360 11.82 -16.35 5.73
C PHE A 360 12.87 -17.07 6.57
N THR A 361 13.62 -16.35 7.42
CA THR A 361 14.60 -16.98 8.32
C THR A 361 13.91 -17.86 9.36
N VAL A 362 12.83 -17.36 9.98
CA VAL A 362 12.05 -18.13 10.97
C VAL A 362 11.42 -19.36 10.33
N ALA A 363 10.80 -19.22 9.16
CA ALA A 363 10.22 -20.35 8.45
C ALA A 363 11.29 -21.38 8.05
N ARG A 364 12.43 -20.93 7.50
CA ARG A 364 13.53 -21.82 7.13
C ARG A 364 14.05 -22.62 8.32
N ASN A 365 14.34 -21.96 9.44
CA ASN A 365 14.83 -22.63 10.65
C ASN A 365 13.78 -23.62 11.20
N SER A 366 12.49 -23.25 11.21
CA SER A 366 11.42 -24.14 11.64
C SER A 366 11.31 -25.40 10.77
N GLN A 367 11.43 -25.27 9.45
CA GLN A 367 11.34 -26.41 8.54
C GLN A 367 12.60 -27.29 8.58
N LEU A 368 13.79 -26.68 8.70
CA LEU A 368 15.04 -27.42 8.85
C LEU A 368 15.05 -28.24 10.14
N ASN A 369 14.67 -27.65 11.28
CA ASN A 369 14.63 -28.38 12.55
C ASN A 369 13.66 -29.56 12.50
N ARG A 370 12.50 -29.42 11.86
CA ARG A 370 11.54 -30.52 11.68
C ARG A 370 12.11 -31.64 10.82
N LEU A 371 12.78 -31.28 9.73
CA LEU A 371 13.43 -32.26 8.86
C LEU A 371 14.53 -33.00 9.62
N GLU A 372 15.35 -32.28 10.39
CA GLU A 372 16.40 -32.86 11.22
C GLU A 372 15.82 -33.82 12.28
N THR A 373 14.77 -33.42 12.99
CA THR A 373 14.07 -34.30 13.94
C THR A 373 13.53 -35.56 13.25
N ALA A 374 12.87 -35.42 12.10
CA ALA A 374 12.35 -36.56 11.35
C ALA A 374 13.45 -37.50 10.82
N LEU A 375 14.64 -36.97 10.51
CA LEU A 375 15.81 -37.75 10.09
C LEU A 375 16.54 -38.43 11.26
N ILE A 376 16.41 -37.90 12.49
CA ILE A 376 16.97 -38.53 13.70
C ILE A 376 16.04 -39.64 14.22
N GLU A 377 14.71 -39.48 14.04
CA GLU A 377 13.70 -40.44 14.48
C GLU A 377 13.56 -41.67 13.56
N ASN A 378 14.04 -41.60 12.31
CA ASN A 378 14.14 -42.72 11.36
C ASN A 378 15.55 -43.31 11.36
#